data_AF-A0A4V2LI87-F1
#
_entry.id   AF-A0A4V2LI87-F1
#
_cell.length_a   1.000
_cell.length_b   1.000
_cell.length_c   1.000
_cell.angle_alpha   90.00
_cell.angle_beta   90.00
_cell.angle_gamma   90.00
#
_symmetry.space_group_name_H-M   'P 1'
#
loop_
_entity.id
_entity.type
_entity.pdbx_description
1 polymer ?
#
loop_
_entity_poly.entity_id
_entity_poly.type
_entity_poly.pdbx_seq_one_letter_code
_entity_poly.pdbx_strand_id
1 'polypeptide(L)'
;MSSPGKPLEKKPGLLAWLSSVHPLWYLAIYFFLIPSFAGLYFLISPDGFYAPYASKESSWVDRQDEATLILGKAIFLRVRANLCDPPGLFVKIGTTWKLHQALGSKRFWALPTRSLFSRYYANCESLALSRSITDGQTIHVTLGIEVKEYQRARLSYNKRDAPLSYFRFDAECTYTERTHPHRGILDCGLIGEKGADLSKPEFRSASQARKWVAAAVSGKFIVWGDEVSTLTDFQNEFVGISTAIGKDIGRMLYLSVVILTTLGLGDIVPVANASRLLVGLEATSGIFIAGLFLNALAWRASQKADQDKGSKRPHVANPQPQPAEGQPQPALKPPEDEGRK
;
A
#
# COMPACT_ATOMS: atom_id res chain seq x y z
N MET A 1 -80.59 23.61 2.47
CA MET A 1 -79.48 23.46 3.44
C MET A 1 -78.36 22.67 2.76
N SER A 2 -77.38 23.37 2.18
CA SER A 2 -76.18 22.75 1.60
C SER A 2 -75.19 22.46 2.73
N SER A 3 -74.82 21.19 2.88
CA SER A 3 -73.79 20.79 3.84
C SER A 3 -72.47 21.49 3.45
N PRO A 4 -71.80 22.21 4.38
CA PRO A 4 -70.51 22.82 4.08
C PRO A 4 -69.53 21.71 3.66
N GLY A 5 -69.03 21.80 2.44
CA GLY A 5 -68.09 20.84 1.88
C GLY A 5 -66.84 20.77 2.75
N LYS A 6 -66.45 19.57 3.18
CA LYS A 6 -65.19 19.37 3.91
C LYS A 6 -64.03 19.85 3.02
N PRO A 7 -63.14 20.72 3.52
CA PRO A 7 -61.99 21.17 2.74
C PRO A 7 -61.16 19.95 2.35
N LEU A 8 -60.79 19.87 1.07
CA LEU A 8 -59.96 18.79 0.53
C LEU A 8 -58.62 18.79 1.26
N GLU A 9 -58.40 17.75 2.07
CA GLU A 9 -57.16 17.49 2.77
C GLU A 9 -56.04 17.28 1.74
N LYS A 10 -55.20 18.30 1.56
CA LYS A 10 -54.10 18.28 0.59
C LYS A 10 -53.04 17.33 1.14
N LYS A 11 -52.91 16.14 0.56
CA LYS A 11 -51.85 15.19 0.93
C LYS A 11 -50.50 15.91 0.92
N PRO A 12 -49.69 15.79 1.99
CA PRO A 12 -48.37 16.42 2.02
C PRO A 12 -47.55 15.91 0.84
N GLY A 13 -46.87 16.83 0.14
CA GLY A 13 -45.97 16.46 -0.94
C GLY A 13 -44.84 15.55 -0.43
N LEU A 14 -44.26 14.73 -1.31
CA LEU A 14 -43.19 13.78 -0.97
C LEU A 14 -42.04 14.42 -0.19
N LEU A 15 -41.66 15.65 -0.54
CA LEU A 15 -40.61 16.40 0.15
C LEU A 15 -40.99 16.79 1.59
N ALA A 16 -42.26 17.14 1.83
CA ALA A 16 -42.77 17.43 3.17
C ALA A 16 -42.86 16.15 4.01
N TRP A 17 -43.15 15.02 3.37
CA TRP A 17 -43.11 13.72 4.04
C TRP A 17 -41.66 13.34 4.42
N LEU A 18 -40.70 13.47 3.49
CA LEU A 18 -39.28 13.22 3.76
C LEU A 18 -38.72 14.14 4.86
N SER A 19 -39.06 15.43 4.86
CA SER A 19 -38.59 16.36 5.90
C SER A 19 -39.21 16.11 7.28
N SER A 20 -40.33 15.37 7.37
CA SER A 20 -40.97 15.03 8.64
C SER A 20 -40.23 13.94 9.42
N VAL A 21 -39.42 13.12 8.75
CA VAL A 21 -38.64 12.05 9.35
C VAL A 21 -37.62 12.63 10.35
N HIS A 22 -37.41 11.93 11.47
CA HIS A 22 -36.47 12.37 12.49
C HIS A 22 -35.02 12.41 11.94
N PRO A 23 -34.26 13.52 12.08
CA PRO A 23 -32.89 13.64 11.56
C PRO A 23 -31.95 12.51 11.99
N LEU A 24 -32.12 12.00 13.21
CA LEU A 24 -31.36 10.85 13.72
C LEU A 24 -31.47 9.58 12.86
N TRP A 25 -32.58 9.37 12.14
CA TRP A 25 -32.68 8.22 11.23
C TRP A 25 -31.76 8.38 10.01
N TYR A 26 -31.69 9.57 9.42
CA TYR A 26 -30.75 9.84 8.34
C TYR A 26 -29.30 9.66 8.80
N LEU A 27 -28.99 10.11 10.02
CA LEU A 27 -27.67 9.92 10.62
C LEU A 27 -27.35 8.44 10.85
N ALA A 28 -28.31 7.65 11.35
CA ALA A 28 -28.13 6.22 11.56
C ALA A 28 -27.92 5.46 10.24
N ILE A 29 -28.69 5.79 9.20
CA ILE A 29 -28.49 5.24 7.85
C ILE A 29 -27.11 5.63 7.32
N TYR A 30 -26.71 6.89 7.48
CA TYR A 30 -25.40 7.38 7.05
C TYR A 30 -24.25 6.60 7.71
N PHE A 31 -24.29 6.39 9.04
CA PHE A 31 -23.29 5.58 9.73
C PHE A 31 -23.33 4.10 9.35
N PHE A 32 -24.51 3.56 9.02
CA PHE A 32 -24.66 2.17 8.59
C PHE A 32 -24.10 1.94 7.17
N LEU A 33 -24.16 2.94 6.29
CA LEU A 33 -23.60 2.83 4.95
C LEU A 33 -22.09 2.61 4.95
N ILE A 34 -21.37 3.17 5.94
CA ILE A 34 -19.90 3.07 6.03
C ILE A 34 -19.43 1.59 6.07
N PRO A 35 -19.77 0.78 7.09
CA PRO A 35 -19.36 -0.62 7.12
C PRO A 35 -20.01 -1.45 6.01
N SER A 36 -21.18 -1.04 5.50
CA SER A 36 -21.86 -1.74 4.39
C SER A 36 -21.06 -1.64 3.09
N PHE A 37 -20.66 -0.43 2.69
CA PHE A 37 -19.84 -0.23 1.50
C PHE A 37 -18.44 -0.80 1.67
N ALA A 38 -17.83 -0.69 2.86
CA ALA A 38 -16.57 -1.36 3.18
C ALA A 38 -16.65 -2.89 2.94
N GLY A 39 -17.73 -3.53 3.39
CA GLY A 39 -17.99 -4.94 3.12
C GLY A 39 -18.20 -5.25 1.64
N LEU A 40 -18.91 -4.38 0.90
CA LEU A 40 -19.08 -4.54 -0.55
C LEU A 40 -17.75 -4.44 -1.30
N TYR A 41 -16.88 -3.50 -0.92
CA TYR A 41 -15.54 -3.39 -1.51
C TYR A 41 -14.72 -4.65 -1.30
N PHE A 42 -14.71 -5.16 -0.06
CA PHE A 42 -14.01 -6.39 0.31
C PHE A 42 -14.52 -7.61 -0.46
N LEU A 43 -15.83 -7.75 -0.65
CA LEU A 43 -16.43 -8.92 -1.28
C LEU A 43 -16.42 -8.89 -2.82
N ILE A 44 -16.70 -7.73 -3.42
CA ILE A 44 -16.94 -7.63 -4.86
C ILE A 44 -15.66 -7.30 -5.63
N SER A 45 -14.75 -6.52 -5.03
CA SER A 45 -13.61 -5.96 -5.76
C SER A 45 -12.30 -5.92 -4.94
N PRO A 46 -11.85 -7.07 -4.38
CA PRO A 46 -10.66 -7.12 -3.53
C PRO A 46 -9.37 -6.66 -4.26
N ASP A 47 -9.28 -6.85 -5.57
CA ASP A 47 -8.11 -6.47 -6.37
C ASP A 47 -8.34 -5.20 -7.21
N GLY A 48 -9.44 -4.48 -6.98
CA GLY A 48 -9.84 -3.32 -7.81
C GLY A 48 -9.36 -1.97 -7.31
N PHE A 49 -8.39 -1.94 -6.39
CA PHE A 49 -7.91 -0.73 -5.73
C PHE A 49 -6.38 -0.60 -5.84
N TYR A 50 -5.93 0.64 -5.93
CA TYR A 50 -4.53 1.04 -6.04
C TYR A 50 -4.17 1.99 -4.90
N ALA A 51 -3.01 1.80 -4.28
CA ALA A 51 -2.50 2.70 -3.25
C ALA A 51 -1.04 3.07 -3.56
N PRO A 52 -0.75 4.35 -3.95
CA PRO A 52 0.61 4.78 -4.30
C PRO A 52 1.63 4.61 -3.17
N TYR A 53 1.17 4.61 -1.92
CA TYR A 53 2.01 4.49 -0.74
C TYR A 53 2.28 3.04 -0.30
N ALA A 54 1.70 2.04 -0.98
CA ALA A 54 1.90 0.63 -0.62
C ALA A 54 3.39 0.24 -0.57
N SER A 55 4.21 0.83 -1.44
CA SER A 55 5.68 0.64 -1.47
C SER A 55 6.42 1.17 -0.24
N LYS A 56 5.77 2.00 0.60
CA LYS A 56 6.35 2.57 1.83
C LYS A 56 5.89 1.83 3.09
N GLU A 57 5.03 0.83 2.95
CA GLU A 57 4.52 0.08 4.10
C GLU A 57 5.55 -0.93 4.59
N SER A 58 5.56 -1.21 5.90
CA SER A 58 6.47 -2.20 6.48
C SER A 58 6.25 -3.60 5.89
N SER A 59 4.99 -3.94 5.56
CA SER A 59 4.62 -5.21 4.91
C SER A 59 5.29 -5.38 3.53
N TRP A 60 5.54 -4.27 2.83
CA TRP A 60 6.27 -4.30 1.57
C TRP A 60 7.75 -4.60 1.80
N VAL A 61 8.35 -4.05 2.86
CA VAL A 61 9.76 -4.33 3.25
C VAL A 61 9.93 -5.82 3.58
N ASP A 62 9.01 -6.42 4.32
CA ASP A 62 9.06 -7.85 4.66
C ASP A 62 8.99 -8.74 3.40
N ARG A 63 8.09 -8.41 2.46
CA ARG A 63 7.98 -9.12 1.16
C ARG A 63 9.16 -8.86 0.23
N GLN A 64 9.75 -7.67 0.32
CA GLN A 64 10.99 -7.32 -0.34
C GLN A 64 12.09 -8.32 0.02
N ASP A 65 12.23 -8.63 1.32
CA ASP A 65 13.26 -9.53 1.83
C ASP A 65 12.98 -10.98 1.42
N GLU A 66 11.71 -11.40 1.42
CA GLU A 66 11.29 -12.73 0.93
C GLU A 66 11.59 -12.92 -0.56
N ALA A 67 11.19 -11.97 -1.42
CA ALA A 67 11.47 -12.01 -2.85
C ALA A 67 12.99 -12.06 -3.13
N THR A 68 13.77 -11.32 -2.34
CA THR A 68 15.23 -11.31 -2.42
C THR A 68 15.84 -12.65 -2.04
N LEU A 69 15.30 -13.30 -1.00
CA LEU A 69 15.73 -14.64 -0.57
C LEU A 69 15.44 -15.68 -1.65
N ILE A 70 14.25 -15.64 -2.27
CA ILE A 70 13.86 -16.53 -3.37
C ILE A 70 14.82 -16.35 -4.56
N LEU A 71 15.04 -15.10 -5.00
CA LEU A 71 15.95 -14.82 -6.11
C LEU A 71 17.38 -15.28 -5.81
N GLY A 72 17.87 -14.96 -4.60
CA GLY A 72 19.20 -15.35 -4.15
C GLY A 72 19.39 -16.87 -4.14
N LYS A 73 18.38 -17.63 -3.67
CA LYS A 73 18.38 -19.09 -3.67
C LYS A 73 18.40 -19.66 -5.09
N ALA A 74 17.56 -19.15 -5.99
CA ALA A 74 17.48 -19.62 -7.38
C ALA A 74 18.83 -19.41 -8.11
N ILE A 75 19.43 -18.23 -7.94
CA ILE A 75 20.72 -17.92 -8.55
C ILE A 75 21.84 -18.77 -7.93
N PHE A 76 21.86 -18.92 -6.61
CA PHE A 76 22.85 -19.75 -5.92
C PHE A 76 22.83 -21.20 -6.39
N LEU A 77 21.64 -21.83 -6.48
CA LEU A 77 21.52 -23.22 -6.92
C LEU A 77 22.07 -23.42 -8.33
N ARG A 78 21.89 -22.44 -9.22
CA ARG A 78 22.38 -22.51 -10.60
C ARG A 78 23.87 -22.25 -10.72
N VAL A 79 24.38 -21.24 -10.01
CA VAL A 79 25.83 -20.97 -9.92
C VAL A 79 26.54 -22.20 -9.38
N ARG A 80 25.98 -22.83 -8.34
CA ARG A 80 26.47 -24.10 -7.79
C ARG A 80 26.44 -25.22 -8.83
N ALA A 81 25.33 -25.43 -9.53
CA ALA A 81 25.23 -26.48 -10.55
C ALA A 81 26.24 -26.28 -11.71
N ASN A 82 26.50 -25.04 -12.11
CA ASN A 82 27.41 -24.74 -13.23
C ASN A 82 28.90 -24.72 -12.81
N LEU A 83 29.22 -24.26 -11.60
CA LEU A 83 30.61 -24.10 -11.14
C LEU A 83 31.12 -25.25 -10.29
N CYS A 84 30.25 -25.90 -9.50
CA CYS A 84 30.66 -26.92 -8.54
C CYS A 84 30.42 -28.36 -9.01
N ASP A 85 29.54 -28.59 -9.99
CA ASP A 85 29.30 -29.90 -10.60
C ASP A 85 29.81 -30.05 -12.06
N PRO A 86 31.01 -29.57 -12.45
CA PRO A 86 31.57 -30.01 -13.72
C PRO A 86 31.98 -31.49 -13.58
N PRO A 87 31.68 -32.35 -14.57
CA PRO A 87 32.10 -33.76 -14.52
C PRO A 87 33.63 -33.85 -14.39
N GLY A 88 34.11 -34.21 -13.20
CA GLY A 88 35.54 -34.42 -12.90
C GLY A 88 36.19 -33.53 -11.84
N LEU A 89 35.47 -32.61 -11.18
CA LEU A 89 36.00 -31.77 -10.10
C LEU A 89 35.23 -31.99 -8.79
N PHE A 90 35.92 -32.43 -7.74
CA PHE A 90 35.31 -32.60 -6.41
C PHE A 90 35.46 -31.32 -5.60
N VAL A 91 34.35 -30.59 -5.44
CA VAL A 91 34.29 -29.40 -4.59
C VAL A 91 33.70 -29.78 -3.23
N LYS A 92 34.42 -29.46 -2.15
CA LYS A 92 33.92 -29.57 -0.78
C LYS A 92 33.27 -28.25 -0.39
N ILE A 93 31.97 -28.26 -0.11
CA ILE A 93 31.21 -27.06 0.23
C ILE A 93 30.89 -27.05 1.72
N GLY A 94 31.34 -26.02 2.44
CA GLY A 94 30.77 -25.63 3.72
C GLY A 94 29.75 -24.52 3.50
N THR A 95 28.47 -24.76 3.76
CA THR A 95 27.44 -23.72 3.63
C THR A 95 27.34 -22.90 4.91
N THR A 96 27.71 -21.63 4.87
CA THR A 96 27.31 -20.64 5.88
C THR A 96 26.65 -19.45 5.20
N TRP A 97 25.33 -19.30 5.39
CA TRP A 97 24.62 -18.10 4.94
C TRP A 97 24.93 -16.95 5.90
N LYS A 98 25.45 -15.85 5.36
CA LYS A 98 25.56 -14.58 6.09
C LYS A 98 24.84 -13.51 5.28
N LEU A 99 23.56 -13.31 5.58
CA LEU A 99 22.86 -12.11 5.13
C LEU A 99 23.40 -10.95 5.99
N HIS A 100 24.30 -10.15 5.42
CA HIS A 100 24.74 -8.91 6.06
C HIS A 100 23.65 -7.85 5.84
N GLN A 101 22.61 -7.85 6.68
CA GLN A 101 21.79 -6.65 6.83
C GLN A 101 22.68 -5.53 7.40
N ALA A 102 22.55 -4.33 6.86
CA ALA A 102 23.25 -3.11 7.32
C ALA A 102 22.77 -2.62 8.70
N LEU A 103 22.35 -3.53 9.58
CA LEU A 103 21.96 -3.27 10.96
C LEU A 103 22.73 -4.25 11.88
N GLY A 104 23.79 -3.74 12.50
CA GLY A 104 24.36 -4.20 13.77
C GLY A 104 24.45 -5.70 14.07
N SER A 105 25.59 -6.30 13.70
CA SER A 105 26.28 -7.47 14.30
C SER A 105 25.47 -8.59 15.00
N LYS A 106 25.74 -9.85 14.62
CA LYS A 106 26.07 -10.94 15.56
C LYS A 106 26.80 -12.09 14.85
N ARG A 107 27.88 -12.57 15.48
CA ARG A 107 28.79 -13.64 14.98
C ARG A 107 28.17 -15.02 15.16
N PHE A 108 28.38 -15.94 14.20
CA PHE A 108 28.21 -17.38 14.43
C PHE A 108 29.29 -18.23 13.72
N TRP A 109 29.53 -19.40 14.31
CA TRP A 109 30.67 -20.31 14.14
C TRP A 109 30.47 -21.34 13.02
N ALA A 110 31.55 -21.73 12.34
CA ALA A 110 31.59 -22.84 11.38
C ALA A 110 32.39 -24.03 11.94
N LEU A 111 31.92 -25.26 11.69
CA LEU A 111 32.55 -26.53 12.09
C LEU A 111 33.41 -27.11 10.94
N PRO A 112 34.63 -27.63 11.19
CA PRO A 112 35.45 -28.23 10.15
C PRO A 112 35.21 -29.74 10.04
N THR A 113 35.09 -30.26 8.81
CA THR A 113 35.24 -31.71 8.56
C THR A 113 36.43 -31.95 7.65
N ARG A 114 37.20 -33.03 7.93
CA ARG A 114 38.42 -33.43 7.20
C ARG A 114 38.09 -34.46 6.11
N SER A 115 38.63 -34.27 4.92
CA SER A 115 38.94 -35.36 3.97
C SER A 115 39.99 -34.89 2.96
N LEU A 116 40.89 -35.78 2.59
CA LEU A 116 42.12 -35.57 1.81
C LEU A 116 41.92 -36.05 0.37
N PHE A 117 41.92 -35.19 -0.65
CA PHE A 117 42.26 -35.53 -2.05
C PHE A 117 42.62 -34.25 -2.86
N SER A 118 43.34 -34.38 -3.98
CA SER A 118 43.88 -33.27 -4.78
C SER A 118 43.09 -32.98 -6.05
N ARG A 119 42.53 -31.76 -6.18
CA ARG A 119 42.20 -31.02 -7.42
C ARG A 119 41.76 -29.60 -7.04
N TYR A 120 41.68 -28.66 -7.99
CA TYR A 120 41.30 -27.27 -7.77
C TYR A 120 40.08 -27.15 -6.83
N TYR A 121 40.24 -26.46 -5.70
CA TYR A 121 39.16 -26.20 -4.75
C TYR A 121 38.63 -24.80 -4.99
N ALA A 122 37.47 -24.67 -5.63
CA ALA A 122 36.69 -23.44 -5.57
C ALA A 122 35.78 -23.53 -4.34
N ASN A 123 36.08 -22.77 -3.29
CA ASN A 123 35.28 -22.79 -2.08
C ASN A 123 34.22 -21.68 -2.19
N CYS A 124 32.99 -22.03 -2.58
CA CYS A 124 31.86 -21.09 -2.66
C CYS A 124 31.26 -20.89 -1.25
N GLU A 125 31.96 -20.17 -0.37
CA GLU A 125 31.60 -20.06 1.05
C GLU A 125 30.66 -18.89 1.36
N SER A 126 30.64 -17.85 0.53
CA SER A 126 29.96 -16.58 0.81
C SER A 126 29.26 -16.04 -0.44
N LEU A 127 27.96 -15.77 -0.31
CA LEU A 127 27.17 -15.01 -1.27
C LEU A 127 26.77 -13.72 -0.57
N ALA A 128 27.35 -12.59 -0.98
CA ALA A 128 26.91 -11.28 -0.50
C ALA A 128 25.85 -10.76 -1.47
N LEU A 129 24.62 -10.60 -1.00
CA LEU A 129 23.57 -9.93 -1.76
C LEU A 129 23.53 -8.45 -1.38
N SER A 130 23.77 -7.58 -2.36
CA SER A 130 23.52 -6.14 -2.23
C SER A 130 22.38 -5.75 -3.17
N ARG A 131 21.55 -4.80 -2.74
CA ARG A 131 20.28 -4.49 -3.38
C ARG A 131 20.22 -3.05 -3.86
N SER A 132 19.74 -2.86 -5.08
CA SER A 132 19.30 -1.57 -5.60
C SER A 132 18.05 -1.79 -6.45
N ILE A 133 17.03 -0.95 -6.27
CA ILE A 133 15.86 -0.90 -7.16
C ILE A 133 15.85 0.50 -7.73
N THR A 134 16.00 0.60 -9.05
CA THR A 134 16.15 1.87 -9.78
C THR A 134 14.82 2.28 -10.40
N ASP A 135 14.17 1.39 -11.17
CA ASP A 135 13.04 1.79 -12.04
C ASP A 135 11.80 0.87 -11.96
N GLY A 136 11.69 0.05 -10.92
CA GLY A 136 10.47 -0.71 -10.62
C GLY A 136 10.12 -1.91 -11.48
N GLN A 137 10.77 -2.06 -12.63
CA GLN A 137 10.71 -3.27 -13.46
C GLN A 137 12.00 -4.11 -13.35
N THR A 138 13.08 -3.49 -12.90
CA THR A 138 14.40 -4.13 -12.80
C THR A 138 14.80 -4.28 -11.34
N ILE A 139 15.02 -5.52 -10.90
CA ILE A 139 15.54 -5.82 -9.57
C ILE A 139 17.06 -6.01 -9.71
N HIS A 140 17.86 -5.00 -9.37
CA HIS A 140 19.30 -5.21 -9.36
C HIS A 140 19.68 -6.04 -8.14
N VAL A 141 20.01 -7.31 -8.40
CA VAL A 141 20.57 -8.21 -7.41
C VAL A 141 22.06 -8.35 -7.63
N THR A 142 22.83 -7.59 -6.87
CA THR A 142 24.28 -7.68 -6.89
C THR A 142 24.71 -8.91 -6.11
N LEU A 143 25.25 -9.90 -6.83
CA LEU A 143 25.80 -11.13 -6.26
C LEU A 143 27.31 -11.06 -6.14
N GLY A 144 27.82 -10.76 -4.95
CA GLY A 144 29.23 -10.93 -4.65
C GLY A 144 29.59 -12.41 -4.59
N ILE A 145 30.17 -12.93 -5.67
CA ILE A 145 30.78 -14.27 -5.69
C ILE A 145 32.24 -14.12 -5.29
N GLU A 146 32.62 -14.70 -4.15
CA GLU A 146 34.00 -14.76 -3.71
C GLU A 146 34.67 -16.06 -4.19
N VAL A 147 35.67 -15.92 -5.06
CA VAL A 147 36.51 -17.06 -5.50
C VAL A 147 37.89 -16.92 -4.87
N LYS A 148 38.24 -17.86 -3.98
CA LYS A 148 39.58 -17.96 -3.37
C LYS A 148 40.43 -18.96 -4.14
N GLU A 149 41.48 -18.48 -4.79
CA GLU A 149 42.49 -19.35 -5.39
C GLU A 149 43.56 -19.69 -4.34
N TYR A 150 43.69 -20.99 -4.02
CA TYR A 150 44.76 -21.51 -3.17
C TYR A 150 45.79 -22.21 -4.05
N GLN A 151 46.93 -21.57 -4.32
CA GLN A 151 48.06 -22.31 -4.88
C GLN A 151 48.67 -23.18 -3.80
N ARG A 152 48.75 -24.48 -4.06
CA ARG A 152 49.56 -25.39 -3.26
C ARG A 152 51.03 -25.13 -3.61
N ALA A 153 51.65 -24.15 -2.95
CA ALA A 153 53.11 -24.15 -2.84
C ALA A 153 53.48 -25.47 -2.15
N ARG A 154 54.41 -26.22 -2.74
CA ARG A 154 54.80 -27.59 -2.32
C ARG A 154 55.59 -27.62 -1.00
N LEU A 155 55.41 -26.65 -0.10
CA LEU A 155 56.27 -26.43 1.04
C LEU A 155 55.43 -26.28 2.32
N SER A 156 55.75 -27.15 3.28
CA SER A 156 55.54 -27.07 4.72
C SER A 156 54.35 -26.23 5.21
N TYR A 157 53.36 -26.92 5.74
CA TYR A 157 52.12 -26.43 6.34
C TYR A 157 52.39 -25.40 7.46
N ASN A 158 52.61 -24.13 7.10
CA ASN A 158 52.61 -23.02 8.05
C ASN A 158 51.31 -22.22 7.89
N LYS A 159 50.65 -21.97 9.03
CA LYS A 159 49.21 -21.71 9.16
C LYS A 159 48.74 -20.31 8.70
N ARG A 160 49.44 -19.64 7.77
CA ARG A 160 49.17 -18.24 7.39
C ARG A 160 49.20 -17.98 5.87
N ASP A 161 48.70 -18.92 5.06
CA ASP A 161 48.53 -18.65 3.64
C ASP A 161 47.29 -17.79 3.42
N ALA A 162 47.51 -16.49 3.25
CA ALA A 162 46.49 -15.57 2.76
C ALA A 162 46.07 -15.99 1.34
N PRO A 163 44.77 -15.88 0.97
CA PRO A 163 44.32 -16.17 -0.38
C PRO A 163 45.09 -15.30 -1.39
N LEU A 164 45.55 -15.90 -2.48
CA LEU A 164 46.42 -15.24 -3.46
C LEU A 164 45.68 -14.24 -4.34
N SER A 165 44.37 -14.40 -4.49
CA SER A 165 43.55 -13.53 -5.34
C SER A 165 42.10 -13.54 -4.86
N TYR A 166 41.47 -12.37 -4.95
CA TYR A 166 40.07 -12.15 -4.64
C TYR A 166 39.40 -11.58 -5.88
N PHE A 167 38.37 -12.25 -6.37
CA PHE A 167 37.51 -11.74 -7.42
C PHE A 167 36.13 -11.52 -6.83
N ARG A 168 35.57 -10.34 -7.08
CA ARG A 168 34.16 -10.02 -6.83
C ARG A 168 33.54 -9.70 -8.18
N PHE A 169 32.54 -10.47 -8.53
CA PHE A 169 31.70 -10.20 -9.69
C PHE A 169 30.41 -9.57 -9.20
N ASP A 170 29.83 -8.66 -9.99
CA ASP A 170 28.52 -8.09 -9.76
C ASP A 170 27.63 -8.49 -10.94
N ALA A 171 26.41 -8.96 -10.65
CA ALA A 171 25.42 -9.34 -11.66
C ALA A 171 24.20 -8.42 -11.58
N GLU A 172 23.53 -8.25 -12.72
CA GLU A 172 22.17 -7.72 -12.85
C GLU A 172 21.26 -8.88 -13.18
N CYS A 173 20.04 -8.84 -12.68
CA CYS A 173 19.02 -9.79 -13.08
C CYS A 173 17.72 -9.02 -13.35
N THR A 174 17.23 -9.07 -14.57
CA THR A 174 15.95 -8.48 -14.94
C THR A 174 14.89 -9.57 -14.93
N TYR A 175 13.84 -9.40 -14.14
CA TYR A 175 12.69 -10.30 -14.16
C TYR A 175 11.72 -9.85 -15.24
N THR A 176 11.25 -10.77 -16.07
CA THR A 176 10.20 -10.52 -17.06
C THR A 176 9.16 -11.61 -16.96
N GLU A 177 7.94 -11.22 -16.56
CA GLU A 177 6.79 -12.11 -16.56
C GLU A 177 6.40 -12.46 -18.01
N ARG A 178 6.12 -13.73 -18.27
CA ARG A 178 5.55 -14.16 -19.55
C ARG A 178 4.05 -14.31 -19.42
N THR A 179 3.37 -14.39 -20.57
CA THR A 179 1.93 -14.66 -20.72
C THR A 179 1.41 -15.94 -20.04
N HIS A 180 2.26 -16.74 -19.38
CA HIS A 180 1.86 -17.94 -18.65
C HIS A 180 1.94 -17.71 -17.13
N PRO A 181 0.85 -17.96 -16.37
CA PRO A 181 0.70 -17.56 -14.97
C PRO A 181 1.63 -18.29 -13.96
N HIS A 182 2.43 -19.26 -14.42
CA HIS A 182 3.30 -20.07 -13.56
C HIS A 182 4.75 -20.11 -14.04
N ARG A 183 5.14 -19.19 -14.93
CA ARG A 183 6.46 -19.20 -15.53
C ARG A 183 7.00 -17.80 -15.75
N GLY A 184 7.98 -17.41 -14.94
CA GLY A 184 8.77 -16.19 -15.11
C GLY A 184 10.11 -16.46 -15.78
N ILE A 185 10.66 -15.45 -16.46
CA ILE A 185 12.05 -15.47 -16.93
C ILE A 185 12.85 -14.45 -16.14
N LEU A 186 13.93 -14.89 -15.52
CA LEU A 186 14.98 -14.02 -15.02
C LEU A 186 16.07 -13.96 -16.10
N ASP A 187 16.45 -12.78 -16.57
CA ASP A 187 17.55 -12.58 -17.50
C ASP A 187 18.70 -11.93 -16.73
N CYS A 188 19.77 -12.66 -16.46
CA CYS A 188 20.91 -12.09 -15.74
C CYS A 188 22.09 -11.80 -16.67
N GLY A 189 22.72 -10.65 -16.43
CA GLY A 189 23.96 -10.22 -17.07
C GLY A 189 24.99 -9.79 -16.02
N LEU A 190 26.27 -9.75 -16.37
CA LEU A 190 27.30 -9.20 -15.48
C LEU A 190 27.40 -7.67 -15.67
N ILE A 191 27.36 -6.90 -14.58
CA ILE A 191 27.44 -5.42 -14.61
C ILE A 191 28.88 -4.96 -14.40
N GLY A 192 29.80 -5.42 -15.24
CA GLY A 192 31.20 -5.00 -15.20
C GLY A 192 31.92 -5.27 -13.85
N GLU A 193 33.20 -4.92 -13.80
CA GLU A 193 34.02 -5.02 -12.58
C GLU A 193 34.16 -3.62 -11.96
N LYS A 194 33.64 -3.42 -10.75
CA LYS A 194 34.09 -2.30 -9.90
C LYS A 194 35.16 -2.81 -8.93
N GLY A 195 36.42 -2.44 -9.17
CA GLY A 195 37.46 -2.48 -8.14
C GLY A 195 38.54 -3.56 -8.23
N ALA A 196 38.64 -4.32 -9.33
CA ALA A 196 39.85 -5.12 -9.56
C ALA A 196 40.92 -4.21 -10.19
N ASP A 197 42.05 -3.99 -9.50
CA ASP A 197 43.24 -3.40 -10.11
C ASP A 197 43.85 -4.40 -11.11
N LEU A 198 43.39 -4.33 -12.35
CA LEU A 198 43.78 -5.20 -13.45
C LEU A 198 45.10 -4.78 -14.10
N SER A 199 45.79 -3.77 -13.57
CA SER A 199 47.06 -3.31 -14.12
C SER A 199 48.19 -4.35 -13.98
N LYS A 200 47.96 -5.45 -13.26
CA LYS A 200 48.91 -6.57 -13.12
C LYS A 200 48.69 -7.62 -14.23
N PRO A 201 49.61 -7.74 -15.20
CA PRO A 201 49.42 -8.51 -16.43
C PRO A 201 49.63 -10.04 -16.30
N GLU A 202 49.72 -10.61 -15.10
CA GLU A 202 50.18 -12.01 -14.95
C GLU A 202 49.11 -13.10 -15.03
N PHE A 203 47.81 -12.79 -14.99
CA PHE A 203 46.80 -13.85 -14.90
C PHE A 203 46.13 -14.17 -16.24
N ARG A 204 46.73 -15.08 -17.02
CA ARG A 204 46.03 -15.81 -18.09
C ARG A 204 44.77 -16.53 -17.57
N SER A 205 44.76 -16.95 -16.30
CA SER A 205 43.63 -17.62 -15.65
C SER A 205 42.46 -16.68 -15.31
N ALA A 206 42.69 -15.39 -15.09
CA ALA A 206 41.60 -14.44 -14.78
C ALA A 206 40.66 -14.25 -15.98
N SER A 207 41.21 -14.20 -17.21
CA SER A 207 40.39 -14.14 -18.43
C SER A 207 39.53 -15.39 -18.65
N GLN A 208 40.03 -16.57 -18.25
CA GLN A 208 39.28 -17.83 -18.30
C GLN A 208 38.24 -17.88 -17.18
N ALA A 209 38.60 -17.51 -15.96
CA ALA A 209 37.67 -17.41 -14.84
C ALA A 209 36.50 -16.47 -15.17
N ARG A 210 36.77 -15.34 -15.84
CA ARG A 210 35.72 -14.43 -16.35
C ARG A 210 34.79 -15.11 -17.34
N LYS A 211 35.32 -15.78 -18.36
CA LYS A 211 34.49 -16.49 -19.35
C LYS A 211 33.62 -17.56 -18.68
N TRP A 212 34.16 -18.23 -17.66
CA TRP A 212 33.44 -19.24 -16.89
C TRP A 212 32.34 -18.64 -16.00
N VAL A 213 32.66 -17.60 -15.23
CA VAL A 213 31.67 -16.92 -14.38
C VAL A 213 30.59 -16.24 -15.24
N ALA A 214 30.99 -15.57 -16.32
CA ALA A 214 30.06 -15.01 -17.29
C ALA A 214 29.16 -16.09 -17.88
N ALA A 215 29.68 -17.23 -18.32
CA ALA A 215 28.86 -18.32 -18.84
C ALA A 215 27.96 -18.96 -17.77
N ALA A 216 28.39 -18.98 -16.51
CA ALA A 216 27.63 -19.57 -15.41
C ALA A 216 26.48 -18.67 -14.93
N VAL A 217 26.69 -17.35 -14.98
CA VAL A 217 25.76 -16.32 -14.48
C VAL A 217 24.91 -15.71 -15.59
N SER A 218 25.39 -15.69 -16.84
CA SER A 218 24.59 -15.21 -17.97
C SER A 218 23.63 -16.27 -18.47
N GLY A 219 22.38 -15.88 -18.68
CA GLY A 219 21.36 -16.76 -19.24
C GLY A 219 19.96 -16.43 -18.76
N LYS A 220 19.00 -17.14 -19.34
CA LYS A 220 17.58 -17.08 -18.97
C LYS A 220 17.29 -18.17 -17.97
N PHE A 221 16.93 -17.78 -16.76
CA PHE A 221 16.49 -18.67 -15.70
C PHE A 221 14.98 -18.76 -15.75
N ILE A 222 14.46 -19.97 -15.64
CA ILE A 222 13.03 -20.20 -15.57
C ILE A 222 12.70 -20.45 -14.11
N VAL A 223 11.88 -19.57 -13.53
CA VAL A 223 11.32 -19.73 -12.19
C VAL A 223 9.96 -20.42 -12.36
N TRP A 224 9.67 -21.38 -11.48
CA TRP A 224 8.47 -22.22 -11.56
C TRP A 224 7.72 -22.25 -10.23
N GLY A 225 6.40 -22.45 -10.28
CA GLY A 225 5.57 -22.71 -9.11
C GLY A 225 5.34 -21.49 -8.23
N ASP A 226 5.25 -21.71 -6.92
CA ASP A 226 4.86 -20.71 -5.90
C ASP A 226 5.84 -19.52 -5.83
N GLU A 227 7.09 -19.72 -6.23
CA GLU A 227 8.10 -18.66 -6.32
C GLU A 227 7.72 -17.58 -7.35
N VAL A 228 7.00 -17.96 -8.42
CA VAL A 228 6.51 -17.02 -9.44
C VAL A 228 5.40 -16.16 -8.85
N SER A 229 4.46 -16.72 -8.10
CA SER A 229 3.40 -15.93 -7.45
C SER A 229 3.96 -14.90 -6.48
N THR A 230 4.97 -15.26 -5.66
CA THR A 230 5.60 -14.30 -4.74
C THR A 230 6.29 -13.16 -5.49
N LEU A 231 6.95 -13.44 -6.61
CA LEU A 231 7.61 -12.43 -7.43
C LEU A 231 6.60 -11.53 -8.17
N THR A 232 5.54 -12.10 -8.71
CA THR A 232 4.45 -11.37 -9.36
C THR A 232 3.71 -10.50 -8.33
N ASP A 233 3.40 -11.02 -7.14
CA ASP A 233 2.82 -10.23 -6.05
C ASP A 233 3.74 -9.07 -5.66
N PHE A 234 5.03 -9.34 -5.47
CA PHE A 234 6.02 -8.30 -5.18
C PHE A 234 6.06 -7.21 -6.27
N GLN A 235 6.04 -7.59 -7.55
CA GLN A 235 6.05 -6.65 -8.66
C GLN A 235 4.75 -5.83 -8.71
N ASN A 236 3.61 -6.47 -8.49
CA ASN A 236 2.31 -5.80 -8.43
C ASN A 236 2.28 -4.77 -7.27
N GLU A 237 2.78 -5.13 -6.09
CA GLU A 237 2.89 -4.20 -4.96
C GLU A 237 3.87 -3.06 -5.21
N PHE A 238 4.98 -3.32 -5.92
CA PHE A 238 5.90 -2.27 -6.32
C PHE A 238 5.21 -1.22 -7.19
N VAL A 239 4.42 -1.67 -8.17
CA VAL A 239 3.62 -0.80 -9.04
C VAL A 239 2.42 -0.21 -8.29
N GLY A 240 2.23 -0.54 -7.01
CA GLY A 240 1.16 -0.09 -6.10
C GLY A 240 -0.18 -0.79 -6.29
N ILE A 241 -0.22 -1.81 -7.16
CA ILE A 241 -1.35 -2.74 -7.34
C ILE A 241 -1.19 -3.84 -6.29
N SER A 242 -1.50 -3.56 -5.02
CA SER A 242 -1.42 -4.61 -4.01
C SER A 242 -2.74 -5.39 -3.95
N THR A 243 -2.66 -6.69 -4.26
CA THR A 243 -3.74 -7.68 -4.04
C THR A 243 -4.16 -7.80 -2.58
N ALA A 244 -3.38 -7.20 -1.66
CA ALA A 244 -3.70 -7.13 -0.24
C ALA A 244 -4.52 -5.90 0.15
N ILE A 245 -4.55 -4.82 -0.66
CA ILE A 245 -5.25 -3.58 -0.28
C ILE A 245 -6.73 -3.83 -0.05
N GLY A 246 -7.43 -4.47 -1.00
CA GLY A 246 -8.86 -4.73 -0.84
C GLY A 246 -9.19 -5.91 0.08
N LYS A 247 -8.18 -6.67 0.53
CA LYS A 247 -8.33 -7.74 1.53
C LYS A 247 -8.19 -7.24 2.97
N ASP A 248 -7.81 -5.98 3.17
CA ASP A 248 -7.77 -5.36 4.49
C ASP A 248 -9.08 -4.58 4.73
N ILE A 249 -9.96 -5.16 5.56
CA ILE A 249 -11.25 -4.55 5.90
C ILE A 249 -11.07 -3.16 6.55
N GLY A 250 -9.97 -2.94 7.28
CA GLY A 250 -9.67 -1.65 7.90
C GLY A 250 -9.46 -0.56 6.87
N ARG A 251 -8.75 -0.88 5.78
CA ARG A 251 -8.56 0.05 4.65
C ARG A 251 -9.83 0.31 3.89
N MET A 252 -10.65 -0.71 3.67
CA MET A 252 -11.95 -0.54 3.00
C MET A 252 -12.92 0.30 3.84
N LEU A 253 -12.88 0.16 5.17
CA LEU A 253 -13.64 1.00 6.09
C LEU A 253 -13.15 2.45 6.04
N TYR A 254 -11.84 2.67 6.09
CA TYR A 254 -11.23 3.98 5.95
C TYR A 254 -11.60 4.64 4.61
N LEU A 255 -11.48 3.91 3.49
CA LEU A 255 -11.87 4.38 2.17
C LEU A 255 -13.35 4.80 2.15
N SER A 256 -14.24 3.96 2.68
CA SER A 256 -15.67 4.26 2.76
C SER A 256 -15.95 5.55 3.55
N VAL A 257 -15.30 5.76 4.69
CA VAL A 257 -15.41 7.03 5.44
C VAL A 257 -14.98 8.23 4.59
N VAL A 258 -13.82 8.15 3.93
CA VAL A 258 -13.25 9.23 3.11
C VAL A 258 -14.14 9.57 1.91
N ILE A 259 -14.75 8.57 1.27
CA ILE A 259 -15.64 8.75 0.12
C ILE A 259 -17.00 9.28 0.56
N LEU A 260 -17.62 8.69 1.59
CA LEU A 260 -18.94 9.10 2.08
C LEU A 260 -18.93 10.54 2.64
N THR A 261 -17.81 10.97 3.22
CA THR A 261 -17.59 12.35 3.70
C THR A 261 -17.16 13.31 2.59
N THR A 262 -17.03 12.84 1.35
CA THR A 262 -16.59 13.62 0.18
C THR A 262 -15.18 14.22 0.30
N LEU A 263 -14.36 13.74 1.24
CA LEU A 263 -12.99 14.21 1.42
C LEU A 263 -12.09 13.81 0.25
N GLY A 264 -12.22 12.57 -0.23
CA GLY A 264 -11.51 12.09 -1.43
C GLY A 264 -10.00 12.28 -1.39
N LEU A 265 -9.32 11.76 -0.35
CA LEU A 265 -7.88 11.96 -0.12
C LEU A 265 -6.99 11.40 -1.25
N GLY A 266 -7.51 10.49 -2.08
CA GLY A 266 -6.81 9.95 -3.25
C GLY A 266 -5.67 9.00 -2.93
N ASP A 267 -5.57 8.57 -1.68
CA ASP A 267 -4.55 7.66 -1.18
C ASP A 267 -4.90 6.20 -1.52
N ILE A 268 -6.19 5.85 -1.58
CA ILE A 268 -6.70 4.62 -2.19
C ILE A 268 -7.62 5.00 -3.36
N VAL A 269 -7.34 4.47 -4.55
CA VAL A 269 -8.04 4.84 -5.80
C VAL A 269 -8.63 3.60 -6.48
N PRO A 270 -9.91 3.65 -6.92
CA PRO A 270 -10.50 2.54 -7.68
C PRO A 270 -9.95 2.48 -9.10
N VAL A 271 -9.32 1.37 -9.46
CA VAL A 271 -8.76 1.13 -10.80
C VAL A 271 -9.66 0.25 -11.67
N ALA A 272 -10.42 -0.66 -11.06
CA ALA A 272 -11.37 -1.52 -11.76
C ALA A 272 -12.70 -0.81 -12.05
N ASN A 273 -13.40 -1.23 -13.10
CA ASN A 273 -14.70 -0.65 -13.46
C ASN A 273 -15.76 -0.89 -12.36
N ALA A 274 -15.75 -2.07 -11.74
CA ALA A 274 -16.68 -2.41 -10.66
C ALA A 274 -16.44 -1.55 -9.41
N SER A 275 -15.18 -1.38 -8.98
CA SER A 275 -14.84 -0.51 -7.85
C SER A 275 -15.18 0.95 -8.13
N ARG A 276 -14.93 1.46 -9.34
CA ARG A 276 -15.31 2.83 -9.75
C ARG A 276 -16.82 3.05 -9.66
N LEU A 277 -17.62 2.08 -10.11
CA LEU A 277 -19.07 2.15 -10.01
C LEU A 277 -19.53 2.16 -8.54
N LEU A 278 -19.00 1.27 -7.70
CA LEU A 278 -19.34 1.20 -6.28
C LEU A 278 -18.98 2.51 -5.55
N VAL A 279 -17.79 3.04 -5.78
CA VAL A 279 -17.35 4.34 -5.23
C VAL A 279 -18.26 5.48 -5.69
N GLY A 280 -18.66 5.48 -6.97
CA GLY A 280 -19.61 6.47 -7.48
C GLY A 280 -21.00 6.38 -6.83
N LEU A 281 -21.49 5.16 -6.59
CA LEU A 281 -22.75 4.92 -5.90
C LEU A 281 -22.68 5.32 -4.42
N GLU A 282 -21.58 5.02 -3.73
CA GLU A 282 -21.35 5.44 -2.35
C GLU A 282 -21.36 6.96 -2.22
N ALA A 283 -20.56 7.66 -3.04
CA ALA A 283 -20.47 9.11 -3.00
C ALA A 283 -21.83 9.78 -3.27
N THR A 284 -22.56 9.29 -4.28
CA THR A 284 -23.90 9.81 -4.61
C THR A 284 -24.90 9.58 -3.47
N SER A 285 -24.87 8.39 -2.86
CA SER A 285 -25.74 8.05 -1.72
C SER A 285 -25.43 8.90 -0.49
N GLY A 286 -24.14 9.10 -0.19
CA GLY A 286 -23.67 9.93 0.91
C GLY A 286 -24.14 11.38 0.80
N ILE A 287 -23.95 12.02 -0.36
CA ILE A 287 -24.42 13.39 -0.63
C ILE A 287 -25.94 13.48 -0.51
N PHE A 288 -26.67 12.52 -1.07
CA PHE A 288 -28.13 12.49 -1.03
C PHE A 288 -28.66 12.42 0.42
N ILE A 289 -28.12 11.51 1.24
CA ILE A 289 -28.53 11.35 2.64
C ILE A 289 -28.14 12.55 3.49
N ALA A 290 -26.94 13.09 3.29
CA ALA A 290 -26.50 14.32 3.98
C ALA A 290 -27.43 15.50 3.65
N GLY A 291 -27.84 15.65 2.38
CA GLY A 291 -28.82 16.65 1.97
C GLY A 291 -30.18 16.49 2.65
N LEU A 292 -30.69 15.25 2.71
CA LEU A 292 -31.95 14.95 3.42
C LEU A 292 -31.86 15.24 4.92
N PHE A 293 -30.73 14.90 5.55
CA PHE A 293 -30.46 15.20 6.95
C PHE A 293 -30.52 16.72 7.23
N LEU A 294 -29.81 17.52 6.41
CA LEU A 294 -29.81 18.98 6.54
C LEU A 294 -31.21 19.57 6.30
N ASN A 295 -31.95 19.04 5.32
CA ASN A 295 -33.32 19.47 5.05
C ASN A 295 -34.26 19.18 6.25
N ALA A 296 -34.18 18.00 6.84
CA ALA A 296 -34.97 17.64 8.03
C ALA A 296 -34.59 18.51 9.25
N LEU A 297 -33.31 18.85 9.40
CA LEU A 297 -32.84 19.74 10.46
C LEU A 297 -33.36 21.17 10.28
N ALA A 298 -33.27 21.71 9.06
CA ALA A 298 -33.76 23.05 8.72
C ALA A 298 -35.28 23.17 8.93
N TRP A 299 -36.04 22.15 8.52
CA TRP A 299 -37.48 22.07 8.74
C TRP A 299 -37.86 22.19 10.23
N ARG A 300 -37.15 21.45 11.10
CA ARG A 300 -37.38 21.51 12.55
C ARG A 300 -36.97 22.83 13.18
N ALA A 301 -35.86 23.40 12.74
CA ALA A 301 -35.40 24.71 13.19
C ALA A 301 -36.45 25.79 12.85
N SER A 302 -37.03 25.73 11.66
CA SER A 302 -38.12 26.64 11.24
C SER A 302 -39.36 26.52 12.13
N GLN A 303 -39.81 25.29 12.43
CA GLN A 303 -40.99 25.10 13.29
C GLN A 303 -40.78 25.65 14.71
N LYS A 304 -39.59 25.45 15.27
CA LYS A 304 -39.26 25.98 16.60
C LYS A 304 -39.28 27.52 16.61
N ALA A 305 -38.77 28.16 15.57
CA ALA A 305 -38.79 29.61 15.44
C ALA A 305 -40.23 30.17 15.36
N ASP A 306 -41.15 29.46 14.70
CA ASP A 306 -42.56 29.87 14.62
C ASP A 306 -43.30 29.67 15.96
N GLN A 307 -42.98 28.61 16.70
CA GLN A 307 -43.52 28.39 18.06
C GLN A 307 -43.07 29.49 19.03
N ASP A 308 -41.79 29.88 18.98
CA ASP A 308 -41.25 30.94 19.84
C ASP A 308 -41.91 32.31 19.55
N LYS A 309 -42.22 32.59 18.27
CA LYS A 309 -42.99 33.79 17.88
C LYS A 309 -44.45 33.73 18.37
N GLY A 310 -45.07 32.55 18.35
CA GLY A 310 -46.42 32.33 18.86
C GLY A 310 -46.51 32.53 20.37
N SER A 311 -45.54 32.00 21.13
CA SER A 311 -45.49 32.12 22.59
C SER A 311 -45.19 33.54 23.08
N LYS A 312 -44.49 34.36 22.27
CA LYS A 312 -44.16 35.76 22.61
C LYS A 312 -45.18 36.78 22.12
N ARG A 313 -46.31 36.36 21.53
CA ARG A 313 -47.42 37.31 21.36
C ARG A 313 -47.81 37.74 22.76
N PRO A 314 -47.61 39.03 23.13
CA PRO A 314 -47.95 39.51 24.45
C PRO A 314 -49.38 39.06 24.68
N HIS A 315 -49.63 38.40 25.82
CA HIS A 315 -50.97 38.15 26.29
C HIS A 315 -51.65 39.50 26.16
N VAL A 316 -52.52 39.65 25.14
CA VAL A 316 -53.29 40.87 24.96
C VAL A 316 -54.06 40.94 26.25
N ALA A 317 -53.60 41.81 27.15
CA ALA A 317 -54.24 42.04 28.42
C ALA A 317 -55.69 42.25 28.05
N ASN A 318 -56.54 41.36 28.57
CA ASN A 318 -57.98 41.33 28.29
C ASN A 318 -58.43 42.78 28.14
N PRO A 319 -58.90 43.21 26.96
CA PRO A 319 -59.12 44.63 26.70
C PRO A 319 -59.90 45.18 27.88
N GLN A 320 -59.29 46.11 28.63
CA GLN A 320 -59.98 46.74 29.74
C GLN A 320 -61.33 47.21 29.18
N PRO A 321 -62.46 46.88 29.84
CA PRO A 321 -63.77 47.27 29.37
C PRO A 321 -63.72 48.75 29.03
N GLN A 322 -63.97 49.06 27.75
CA GLN A 322 -63.90 50.42 27.24
C GLN A 322 -64.76 51.29 28.18
N PRO A 323 -64.21 52.37 28.76
CA PRO A 323 -65.01 53.33 29.50
C PRO A 323 -66.12 53.79 28.58
N ALA A 324 -67.35 53.75 29.08
CA ALA A 324 -68.54 54.18 28.35
C ALA A 324 -68.28 55.52 27.65
N GLU A 325 -68.55 55.52 26.36
CA GLU A 325 -68.48 56.66 25.45
C GLU A 325 -69.18 57.88 26.10
N GLY A 326 -68.40 58.87 26.56
CA GLY A 326 -68.98 60.05 27.22
C GLY A 326 -68.10 60.94 28.09
N GLN A 327 -66.82 60.60 28.36
CA GLN A 327 -65.96 61.49 29.15
C GLN A 327 -65.13 62.45 28.26
N PRO A 328 -65.11 63.77 28.57
CA PRO A 328 -64.36 64.78 27.82
C PRO A 328 -62.86 64.48 27.81
N GLN A 329 -62.25 64.52 26.63
CA GLN A 329 -60.79 64.38 26.49
C GLN A 329 -60.07 65.53 27.21
N PRO A 330 -59.11 65.24 28.12
CA PRO A 330 -58.24 66.27 28.68
C PRO A 330 -57.33 66.83 27.59
N ALA A 331 -57.19 68.16 27.58
CA ALA A 331 -56.42 68.91 26.60
C ALA A 331 -54.98 68.40 26.45
N LEU A 332 -54.56 68.26 25.18
CA LEU A 332 -53.19 67.93 24.77
C LEU A 332 -52.19 68.86 25.48
N LYS A 333 -51.26 68.28 26.25
CA LYS A 333 -50.07 69.00 26.72
C LYS A 333 -49.11 69.17 25.53
N PRO A 334 -48.53 70.37 25.33
CA PRO A 334 -47.55 70.61 24.27
C PRO A 334 -46.25 69.82 24.51
N PRO A 335 -45.50 69.52 23.43
CA PRO A 335 -44.28 68.72 23.52
C PRO A 335 -43.21 69.44 24.35
N GLU A 336 -42.72 68.77 25.39
CA GLU A 336 -41.48 69.14 26.07
C GLU A 336 -40.30 68.82 25.16
N ASP A 337 -39.60 69.88 24.77
CA ASP A 337 -38.36 69.87 24.02
C ASP A 337 -37.23 69.40 24.94
N GLU A 338 -37.02 68.08 25.03
CA GLU A 338 -35.86 67.51 25.73
C GLU A 338 -34.65 67.46 24.79
N GLY A 339 -33.90 68.55 24.83
CA GLY A 339 -32.56 68.60 24.28
C GLY A 339 -31.55 67.75 25.04
N ARG A 340 -30.52 67.35 24.28
CA ARG A 340 -29.10 67.47 24.66
C ARG A 340 -28.58 66.47 25.70
N LYS A 341 -27.86 65.46 25.19
CA LYS A 341 -26.43 65.28 25.48
C LYS A 341 -25.73 64.47 24.39
#